data_AF-A0A954HG15-F1
#
_entry.id   AF-A0A954HG15-F1
#
_cell.length_a   1.000
_cell.length_b   1.000
_cell.length_c   1.000
_cell.angle_alpha   90.00
_cell.angle_beta   90.00
_cell.angle_gamma   90.00
#
_symmetry.space_group_name_H-M   'P 1'
#
loop_
_entity.id
_entity.type
_entity.pdbx_description
1 polymer ?
#
loop_
_entity_poly.entity_id
_entity_poly.type
_entity_poly.pdbx_seq_one_letter_code
_entity_poly.pdbx_strand_id
1 'polypeptide(L)' 'EKAASQHGRIRWIDFRVPISEQGDTLHLHVVPAAKYDTGVFAYNFVKRGFKHGLRLVGTLKSEPDMNVLAIYER' A
#
# COMPACT_ATOMS: atom_id res chain seq x y z
N GLU A 1 -8.86 -5.58 17.95
CA GLU A 1 -10.28 -5.13 17.96
C GLU A 1 -10.52 -3.68 18.38
N LYS A 2 -9.93 -3.18 19.48
CA LYS A 2 -10.16 -1.79 19.97
C LYS A 2 -9.92 -0.64 18.96
N ALA A 3 -8.92 -0.76 18.07
CA ALA A 3 -8.65 0.28 17.08
C ALA A 3 -9.74 0.38 15.99
N ALA A 4 -10.31 -0.76 15.59
CA ALA A 4 -11.36 -0.81 14.57
C ALA A 4 -12.72 -0.31 15.10
N SER A 5 -12.98 -0.45 16.40
CA SER A 5 -14.22 0.01 17.01
C SER A 5 -14.25 1.53 17.26
N GLN A 6 -13.09 2.19 17.44
CA GLN A 6 -13.03 3.63 17.69
C GLN A 6 -12.82 4.47 16.42
N HIS A 7 -12.16 3.91 15.40
CA HIS A 7 -11.76 4.67 14.20
C HIS A 7 -12.41 4.16 12.90
N GLY A 8 -13.38 3.24 12.99
CA GLY A 8 -13.94 2.53 11.84
C GLY A 8 -13.06 1.36 11.39
N ARG A 9 -13.59 0.49 10.53
CA ARG A 9 -12.82 -0.65 9.98
C ARG A 9 -11.53 -0.11 9.36
N ILE A 10 -10.38 -0.61 9.82
CA ILE A 10 -9.09 -0.34 9.19
C ILE A 10 -9.17 -0.91 7.77
N ARG A 11 -9.05 -0.04 6.78
CA ARG A 11 -9.06 -0.41 5.36
C ARG A 11 -7.60 -0.43 4.96
N TRP A 12 -7.16 -1.49 4.31
CA TRP A 12 -5.77 -1.70 3.92
C TRP A 12 -5.74 -2.49 2.63
N ILE A 13 -4.59 -2.45 1.95
CA ILE A 13 -4.29 -3.33 0.83
C ILE A 13 -2.92 -3.94 1.06
N ASP A 14 -2.81 -5.23 0.75
CA ASP A 14 -1.54 -5.95 0.68
C ASP A 14 -1.42 -6.54 -0.72
N PHE A 15 -0.29 -6.28 -1.36
CA PHE A 15 -0.01 -6.86 -2.67
C PHE A 15 1.49 -6.91 -2.93
N ARG A 16 1.89 -7.72 -3.92
CA ARG A 16 3.27 -7.90 -4.33
C ARG A 16 3.59 -7.07 -5.56
N VAL A 17 4.69 -6.33 -5.51
CA VAL A 17 5.25 -5.59 -6.64
C VAL A 17 6.52 -6.31 -7.10
N PRO A 18 6.63 -6.71 -8.37
CA PRO A 18 7.87 -7.24 -8.92
C PRO A 18 8.98 -6.17 -8.83
N ILE A 19 10.13 -6.54 -8.28
CA ILE A 19 11.31 -5.67 -8.15
C ILE A 19 12.54 -6.19 -8.90
N SER A 20 12.47 -7.41 -9.44
CA SER A 20 13.49 -7.98 -10.30
C SER A 20 12.86 -8.81 -11.44
N GLU A 21 13.63 -9.04 -12.51
CA GLU A 21 13.23 -9.93 -13.61
C GLU A 21 13.25 -11.41 -13.20
N GLN A 22 13.97 -11.73 -12.12
CA GLN A 22 14.15 -13.07 -11.58
C GLN A 22 12.98 -13.53 -10.70
N GLY A 23 11.99 -12.66 -10.49
CA GLY A 23 10.77 -12.97 -9.75
C GLY A 23 10.77 -12.49 -8.30
N ASP A 24 11.76 -11.70 -7.87
CA ASP A 24 11.73 -11.09 -6.55
C ASP A 24 10.57 -10.10 -6.47
N THR A 25 9.86 -10.13 -5.35
CA THR A 25 8.73 -9.23 -5.11
C THR A 25 8.90 -8.50 -3.80
N LEU A 26 8.53 -7.23 -3.81
CA LEU A 26 8.29 -6.44 -2.63
C LEU A 26 6.82 -6.56 -2.23
N HIS A 27 6.57 -7.10 -1.04
CA HIS A 27 5.28 -7.02 -0.39
C HIS A 27 5.05 -5.58 0.10
N LEU A 28 3.92 -5.00 -0.29
CA LEU A 28 3.54 -3.65 0.08
C LEU A 28 2.32 -3.68 1.00
N HIS A 29 2.52 -3.24 2.25
CA HIS A 29 1.44 -3.01 3.20
C HIS A 29 1.06 -1.53 3.22
N VAL A 30 -0.15 -1.22 2.75
CA VAL A 30 -0.63 0.17 2.65
C VAL A 30 -1.90 0.37 3.46
N VAL A 31 -1.82 1.27 4.43
CA VAL A 31 -2.94 1.69 5.27
C VAL A 31 -3.16 3.20 5.05
N PRO A 32 -4.22 3.64 4.36
CA PRO A 32 -4.52 5.06 4.20
C PRO A 32 -4.92 5.67 5.54
N ALA A 33 -4.52 6.93 5.76
CA ALA A 33 -4.91 7.70 6.95
C ALA A 33 -6.40 8.05 6.98
N ALA A 34 -7.03 8.20 5.81
CA ALA A 34 -8.44 8.51 5.68
C ALA A 34 -9.29 7.24 5.43
N LYS A 35 -10.59 7.38 5.67
CA LYS A 35 -11.58 6.31 5.45
C LYS A 35 -11.93 6.22 3.97
N TYR A 36 -11.47 5.17 3.31
CA TYR A 36 -11.85 4.85 1.94
C TYR A 36 -12.52 3.49 1.85
N ASP A 37 -13.38 3.29 0.85
CA ASP A 37 -13.70 1.93 0.45
C ASP A 37 -12.43 1.21 -0.03
N THR A 38 -12.15 -0.01 0.46
CA THR A 38 -10.93 -0.76 0.11
C THR A 38 -10.84 -1.02 -1.38
N GLY A 39 -11.95 -1.35 -2.05
CA GLY A 39 -11.95 -1.64 -3.48
C GLY A 39 -11.65 -0.39 -4.30
N VAL A 40 -12.29 0.74 -3.95
CA VAL A 40 -12.03 2.03 -4.59
C VAL A 40 -10.60 2.51 -4.35
N PHE A 41 -10.10 2.36 -3.12
CA PHE A 41 -8.71 2.71 -2.78
C PHE A 41 -7.71 1.84 -3.54
N ALA A 42 -7.86 0.52 -3.49
CA ALA A 42 -7.00 -0.43 -4.20
C ALA A 42 -6.95 -0.12 -5.69
N TYR A 43 -8.13 0.04 -6.31
CA TYR A 43 -8.24 0.33 -7.74
C TYR A 43 -7.52 1.61 -8.12
N ASN A 44 -7.80 2.71 -7.40
CA ASN A 44 -7.17 3.99 -7.71
C ASN A 44 -5.67 3.98 -7.44
N PHE A 45 -5.23 3.38 -6.34
CA PHE A 45 -3.80 3.30 -6.00
C PHE A 45 -3.03 2.52 -7.08
N VAL A 46 -3.48 1.32 -7.42
CA VAL A 46 -2.82 0.48 -8.43
C VAL A 46 -2.91 1.11 -9.82
N LYS A 47 -4.09 1.58 -10.23
CA LYS A 47 -4.28 2.16 -11.57
C LYS A 47 -3.50 3.46 -11.76
N ARG A 48 -3.47 4.34 -10.75
CA ARG A 48 -2.70 5.60 -10.83
C ARG A 48 -1.21 5.31 -10.74
N GLY A 49 -0.77 4.39 -9.88
CA GLY A 49 0.61 3.94 -9.81
C GLY A 49 1.13 3.37 -11.11
N PHE A 50 0.33 2.52 -11.77
CA PHE A 50 0.69 1.98 -13.07
C PHE A 50 0.74 3.05 -14.17
N LYS A 51 -0.21 4.00 -14.19
CA LYS A 51 -0.31 5.01 -15.26
C LYS A 51 0.66 6.17 -15.13
N HIS A 52 0.91 6.64 -13.92
CA HIS A 52 1.61 7.91 -13.67
C HIS A 52 2.89 7.73 -12.84
N GLY A 53 3.10 6.55 -12.26
CA GLY A 53 4.15 6.32 -11.29
C GLY A 53 3.81 6.93 -9.93
N LEU A 54 4.34 6.32 -8.87
CA LEU A 54 4.23 6.81 -7.50
C LEU A 54 5.61 6.73 -6.84
N ARG A 55 5.91 7.68 -5.97
CA ARG A 55 7.00 7.55 -5.01
C ARG A 55 6.43 7.08 -3.69
N LEU A 56 6.84 5.89 -3.27
CA LEU A 56 6.48 5.31 -1.98
C LEU A 56 7.59 5.60 -0.97
N VAL A 57 7.22 6.06 0.22
CA VAL A 57 8.13 6.25 1.35
C VAL A 57 7.64 5.36 2.48
N GLY A 58 8.53 4.56 3.05
CA GLY A 58 8.16 3.55 4.04
C GLY A 58 9.34 2.96 4.79
N THR A 59 9.03 2.00 5.65
CA THR A 59 10.03 1.24 6.42
C THR A 59 10.08 -0.19 5.90
N LEU A 60 11.28 -0.68 5.56
CA LEU A 60 11.52 -2.08 5.23
C LEU A 60 11.55 -2.93 6.50
N LYS A 61 10.94 -4.11 6.44
CA LYS A 61 11.04 -5.15 7.47
C LYS A 61 12.18 -6.11 7.15
N SER A 62 12.29 -7.19 7.92
CA SER A 62 13.30 -8.25 7.78
C SER A 62 13.19 -9.07 6.49
N GLU A 63 12.07 -8.97 5.78
CA GLU A 63 11.80 -9.58 4.47
C GLU A 63 11.62 -8.46 3.42
N PRO A 64 11.46 -8.76 2.12
CA PRO A 64 11.01 -7.75 1.16
C PRO A 64 9.53 -7.39 1.43
N ASP A 65 9.27 -6.78 2.58
CA ASP A 65 7.99 -6.26 3.05
C ASP A 65 8.20 -4.81 3.51
N MET A 66 7.39 -3.91 2.96
CA MET A 66 7.45 -2.48 3.28
C MET A 66 6.12 -2.01 3.85
N ASN A 67 6.19 -1.41 5.03
CA ASN A 67 5.11 -0.58 5.55
C ASN A 67 5.17 0.78 4.86
N VAL A 68 4.14 1.12 4.07
CA VAL A 68 4.05 2.41 3.39
C VAL A 68 3.56 3.48 4.36
N LEU A 69 4.34 4.56 4.49
CA LEU A 69 4.06 5.69 5.38
C LEU A 69 3.55 6.92 4.60
N ALA A 70 4.06 7.13 3.38
CA ALA A 70 3.62 8.21 2.51
C ALA A 70 3.69 7.81 1.03
N ILE A 71 2.81 8.41 0.24
CA ILE A 71 2.68 8.20 -1.21
C ILE A 71 2.67 9.57 -1.86
N TYR A 72 3.55 9.78 -2.83
CA TYR A 72 3.60 11.00 -3.63
C TYR A 72 3.38 10.67 -5.10
N GLU A 73 2.58 11.48 -5.77
CA GLU A 73 2.48 11.43 -7.23
C GLU A 73 3.74 12.03 -7.84
N ARG A 74 4.14 11.49 -8.99
CA ARG A 74 5.32 11.97 -9.71
C ARG A 74 5.00 13.16 -10.60
#